data_AF-A0A218PE18-F1
#
_entry.id   AF-A0A218PE18-F1
#
_cell.length_a   1.000
_cell.length_b   1.000
_cell.length_c   1.000
_cell.angle_alpha   90.00
_cell.angle_beta   90.00
_cell.angle_gamma   90.00
#
_symmetry.space_group_name_H-M   'P 1'
#
loop_
_entity.id
_entity.type
_entity.pdbx_description
1 polymer ?
#
loop_
_entity_poly.entity_id
_entity_poly.type
_entity_poly.pdbx_seq_one_letter_code
_entity_poly.pdbx_strand_id
1 'polypeptide(L)'
;MRCLKVAFGMENDETLVDAHYGDSEFFAIYEVCEDGSVKLLEKRVNKAKDFEEEDDGHGDPRKFKAVVGQLMDVDVLAAFRMGPNFLRIRDNTNKAVFFTRTRELSVALQRLVENFDSLWAEVQEKKRT
;
A
#
# COMPACT_ATOMS: atom_id res chain seq x y z
N MET A 1 4.31 -22.35 -3.35
CA MET A 1 3.23 -21.36 -3.49
C MET A 1 3.76 -20.01 -3.04
N ARG A 2 3.81 -19.04 -3.94
CA ARG A 2 4.24 -17.66 -3.69
C ARG A 2 3.04 -16.83 -3.27
N CYS A 3 3.20 -16.01 -2.22
CA CYS A 3 2.17 -15.08 -1.77
C CYS A 3 2.78 -13.75 -1.32
N LEU A 4 2.06 -12.67 -1.55
CA LEU A 4 2.41 -11.30 -1.18
C LEU A 4 1.44 -10.80 -0.12
N LYS A 5 1.96 -10.13 0.91
CA LYS A 5 1.15 -9.31 1.81
C LYS A 5 1.00 -7.91 1.22
N VAL A 6 -0.23 -7.50 0.95
CA VAL A 6 -0.53 -6.22 0.30
C VAL A 6 -1.38 -5.36 1.23
N ALA A 7 -0.94 -4.11 1.46
CA ALA A 7 -1.71 -3.12 2.20
C ALA A 7 -2.41 -2.13 1.25
N PHE A 8 -3.74 -2.11 1.29
CA PHE A 8 -4.56 -1.13 0.58
C PHE A 8 -4.89 0.04 1.50
N GLY A 9 -4.65 1.27 1.05
CA GLY A 9 -5.03 2.48 1.78
C GLY A 9 -6.51 2.81 1.56
N MET A 10 -7.34 2.66 2.59
CA MET A 10 -8.80 2.66 2.49
C MET A 10 -9.44 3.94 3.04
N GLU A 11 -10.49 4.39 2.38
CA GLU A 11 -11.44 5.39 2.93
C GLU A 11 -12.59 4.69 3.68
N ASN A 12 -13.04 3.55 3.16
CA ASN A 12 -14.06 2.70 3.76
C ASN A 12 -13.83 1.25 3.32
N ASP A 13 -14.76 0.34 3.62
CA ASP A 13 -14.58 -1.08 3.34
C ASP A 13 -14.65 -1.45 1.85
N GLU A 14 -15.10 -0.53 1.00
CA GLU A 14 -15.32 -0.79 -0.43
C GLU A 14 -14.34 -0.02 -1.31
N THR A 15 -13.82 1.11 -0.84
CA THR A 15 -13.06 2.05 -1.67
C THR A 15 -11.74 2.51 -1.04
N LEU A 16 -10.71 2.53 -1.88
CA LEU A 16 -9.43 3.15 -1.58
C LEU A 16 -9.60 4.67 -1.44
N VAL A 17 -8.72 5.24 -0.61
CA VAL A 17 -8.66 6.69 -0.37
C VAL A 17 -8.42 7.47 -1.67
N ASP A 18 -9.17 8.56 -1.87
CA ASP A 18 -8.96 9.49 -2.99
C ASP A 18 -7.98 10.63 -2.64
N ALA A 19 -7.53 10.70 -1.40
CA ALA A 19 -6.45 11.58 -0.97
C ALA A 19 -5.08 10.87 -1.12
N HIS A 20 -4.06 11.31 -0.38
CA HIS A 20 -2.78 10.60 -0.38
C HIS A 20 -2.89 9.29 0.39
N TYR A 21 -2.04 8.32 0.06
CA TYR A 21 -2.01 7.02 0.76
C TYR A 21 -1.91 7.16 2.28
N GLY A 22 -1.12 8.13 2.76
CA GLY A 22 -0.96 8.43 4.18
C GLY A 22 -2.19 9.00 4.89
N ASP A 23 -3.22 9.40 4.14
CA ASP A 23 -4.48 9.96 4.65
C ASP A 23 -5.58 8.90 4.79
N SER A 24 -5.26 7.63 4.51
CA SER A 24 -6.21 6.52 4.63
C SER A 24 -6.77 6.43 6.05
N GLU A 25 -8.04 6.06 6.19
CA GLU A 25 -8.66 5.77 7.49
C GLU A 25 -8.03 4.53 8.14
N PHE A 26 -7.82 3.50 7.33
CA PHE A 26 -7.18 2.26 7.72
C PHE A 26 -6.49 1.61 6.53
N PHE A 27 -5.65 0.63 6.83
CA PHE A 27 -5.02 -0.25 5.86
C PHE A 27 -5.67 -1.62 5.90
N ALA A 28 -6.27 -2.05 4.79
CA ALA A 28 -6.74 -3.43 4.64
C ALA A 28 -5.58 -4.29 4.12
N ILE A 29 -5.21 -5.31 4.89
CA ILE A 29 -4.06 -6.16 4.58
C ILE A 29 -4.55 -7.49 4.04
N TYR A 30 -4.21 -7.77 2.79
CA TYR A 30 -4.55 -9.00 2.09
C TYR A 30 -3.32 -9.87 1.87
N GLU A 31 -3.51 -11.19 1.94
CA GLU A 31 -2.64 -12.16 1.31
C GLU A 31 -3.15 -12.42 -0.10
N VAL A 32 -2.29 -12.27 -1.09
CA VAL A 32 -2.58 -12.58 -2.49
C VAL A 32 -1.55 -13.57 -2.99
N CYS A 33 -2.00 -14.69 -3.57
CA CYS A 33 -1.13 -15.77 -3.99
C CYS A 33 -1.15 -15.97 -5.52
N GLU A 34 -0.13 -16.68 -6.03
CA GLU A 34 0.08 -16.91 -7.46
C GLU A 34 -1.04 -17.70 -8.16
N ASP A 35 -1.87 -18.41 -7.40
CA ASP A 35 -3.03 -19.15 -7.89
C ASP A 35 -4.29 -18.29 -8.01
N GLY A 36 -4.18 -16.99 -7.69
CA GLY A 36 -5.27 -16.02 -7.70
C GLY A 36 -6.10 -16.01 -6.41
N SER A 37 -5.74 -16.80 -5.40
CA SER A 37 -6.40 -16.72 -4.09
C SER A 37 -6.09 -15.39 -3.40
N VAL A 38 -7.13 -14.83 -2.77
CA VAL A 38 -7.10 -13.54 -2.09
C VAL A 38 -7.78 -13.70 -0.73
N LYS A 39 -7.09 -13.32 0.34
CA LYS A 39 -7.59 -13.46 1.71
C LYS A 39 -7.31 -12.19 2.51
N LEU A 40 -8.35 -11.58 3.08
CA LEU A 40 -8.19 -10.51 4.07
C LEU A 40 -7.55 -11.12 5.33
N LEU A 41 -6.39 -10.61 5.74
CA LEU A 41 -5.70 -11.02 6.96
C LEU A 41 -6.16 -10.18 8.15
N GLU A 42 -6.16 -8.86 7.99
CA GLU A 42 -6.52 -7.90 9.04
C GLU A 42 -6.79 -6.50 8.48
N LYS A 43 -7.32 -5.62 9.34
CA LYS A 43 -7.38 -4.17 9.09
C LYS A 43 -6.59 -3.46 10.17
N ARG A 44 -5.72 -2.53 9.79
CA ARG A 44 -4.93 -1.70 10.72
C ARG A 44 -5.37 -0.25 10.63
N VAL A 45 -5.82 0.32 11.75
CA VAL A 45 -6.12 1.76 11.83
C VAL A 45 -4.86 2.56 11.52
N ASN A 46 -4.99 3.62 10.70
CA ASN A 46 -3.87 4.48 10.37
C ASN A 46 -3.57 5.46 11.51
N LYS A 47 -2.55 5.17 12.32
CA LYS A 47 -2.11 6.03 13.43
C LYS A 47 -1.36 7.29 12.97
N ALA A 48 -1.09 7.42 11.67
CA ALA A 48 -0.35 8.55 11.11
C ALA A 48 -1.27 9.59 10.45
N LYS A 49 -2.60 9.36 10.46
CA LYS A 49 -3.56 10.22 9.77
C LYS A 49 -3.56 11.64 10.32
N ASP A 50 -3.55 11.77 11.65
CA ASP A 50 -3.62 13.04 12.38
C ASP A 50 -2.24 13.68 12.63
N PHE A 51 -1.19 13.22 11.95
CA PHE A 51 0.10 13.91 12.02
C PHE A 51 -0.06 15.29 11.39
N GLU A 52 0.13 16.34 12.20
CA GLU A 52 0.20 17.72 11.70
C GLU A 52 1.36 17.82 10.71
N GLU A 53 1.03 18.14 9.46
CA GLU A 53 2.01 18.40 8.43
C GLU A 53 2.55 19.81 8.66
N GLU A 54 3.84 19.94 8.94
CA GLU A 54 4.50 21.26 9.14
C GLU A 54 4.60 22.07 7.83
N ASP A 55 4.30 21.44 6.69
CA ASP A 55 4.44 22.01 5.36
C ASP A 55 3.14 21.79 4.58
N ASP A 56 2.60 22.86 3.98
CA ASP A 56 1.28 22.95 3.33
C ASP A 56 1.20 22.11 2.02
N GLY A 57 1.38 20.79 2.12
CA GLY A 57 1.06 19.84 1.05
C GLY A 57 2.24 19.08 0.42
N HIS A 58 3.44 19.12 1.01
CA HIS A 58 4.62 18.43 0.45
C HIS A 58 4.90 17.02 1.02
N GLY A 59 3.98 16.47 1.83
CA GLY A 59 4.09 15.14 2.40
C GLY A 59 5.21 15.06 3.44
N ASP A 60 4.84 15.20 4.70
CA ASP A 60 5.79 15.22 5.81
C ASP A 60 6.60 13.89 5.90
N PRO A 61 7.95 13.93 5.90
CA PRO A 61 8.80 12.75 6.09
C PRO A 61 8.52 11.96 7.39
N ARG A 62 8.01 12.62 8.44
CA ARG A 62 7.61 12.00 9.71
C ARG A 62 6.35 11.16 9.53
N LYS A 63 5.35 11.71 8.82
CA LYS A 63 4.14 10.98 8.44
C LYS A 63 4.48 9.77 7.57
N PHE A 64 5.40 9.93 6.61
CA PHE A 64 5.97 8.82 5.85
C PHE A 64 6.54 7.71 6.75
N LYS A 65 7.44 8.06 7.70
CA LYS A 65 8.05 7.08 8.62
C LYS A 65 6.99 6.40 9.49
N ALA A 66 5.99 7.14 9.94
CA ALA A 66 4.90 6.61 10.76
C ALA A 66 4.02 5.62 9.97
N VAL A 67 3.70 5.90 8.70
CA VAL A 67 2.97 4.96 7.82
C VAL A 67 3.80 3.70 7.57
N VAL A 68 5.06 3.85 7.13
CA VAL A 68 5.95 2.71 6.84
C VAL A 68 6.18 1.85 8.10
N GLY A 69 6.34 2.48 9.26
CA GLY A 69 6.51 1.79 10.54
C GLY A 69 5.34 0.89 10.93
N GLN A 70 4.12 1.22 10.49
CA GLN A 70 2.92 0.41 10.72
C GLN A 70 2.77 -0.76 9.74
N LEU A 71 3.54 -0.75 8.65
CA LEU A 71 3.44 -1.67 7.52
C LEU A 71 4.79 -2.36 7.23
N MET A 72 5.64 -2.53 8.25
CA MET A 72 6.97 -3.13 8.09
C MET A 72 6.94 -4.60 7.64
N ASP A 73 5.83 -5.30 7.85
CA ASP A 73 5.65 -6.72 7.53
C ASP A 73 4.88 -6.99 6.22
N VAL A 74 4.45 -5.94 5.49
CA VAL A 74 3.80 -6.09 4.18
C VAL A 74 4.81 -6.01 3.04
N ASP A 75 4.56 -6.65 1.91
CA ASP A 75 5.47 -6.62 0.76
C ASP A 75 5.17 -5.46 -0.20
N VAL A 76 3.87 -5.16 -0.38
CA VAL A 76 3.36 -4.22 -1.40
C VAL A 76 2.42 -3.20 -0.76
N LEU A 77 2.55 -1.94 -1.16
CA LEU A 77 1.56 -0.90 -0.86
C LEU A 77 0.72 -0.59 -2.10
N ALA A 78 -0.60 -0.75 -2.01
CA ALA A 78 -1.52 -0.53 -3.11
C ALA A 78 -2.31 0.77 -2.94
N ALA A 79 -2.18 1.70 -3.88
CA ALA A 79 -2.78 3.03 -3.80
C ALA A 79 -3.52 3.42 -5.07
N PHE A 80 -4.60 4.20 -4.92
CA PHE A 80 -5.31 4.82 -6.03
C PHE A 80 -4.65 6.12 -6.52
N ARG A 81 -3.95 6.86 -5.65
CA ARG A 81 -3.20 8.08 -5.99
C ARG A 81 -1.73 7.96 -5.62
N MET A 82 -0.88 8.55 -6.45
CA MET A 82 0.56 8.66 -6.18
C MET A 82 0.85 10.01 -5.54
N GLY A 83 1.09 10.01 -4.23
CA GLY A 83 1.62 11.18 -3.51
C GLY A 83 3.15 11.15 -3.41
N PRO A 84 3.79 12.29 -3.08
CA PRO A 84 5.25 12.35 -2.87
C PRO A 84 5.76 11.32 -1.86
N ASN A 85 5.01 11.08 -0.79
CA ASN A 85 5.36 10.07 0.21
C ASN A 85 5.29 8.64 -0.35
N PHE A 86 4.33 8.33 -1.21
CA PHE A 86 4.22 7.02 -1.84
C PHE A 86 5.41 6.74 -2.77
N LEU A 87 5.85 7.75 -3.52
CA LEU A 87 7.07 7.70 -4.32
C LEU A 87 8.32 7.52 -3.44
N ARG A 88 8.42 8.23 -2.32
CA ARG A 88 9.51 8.02 -1.36
C ARG A 88 9.53 6.60 -0.78
N ILE A 89 8.37 5.94 -0.62
CA ILE A 89 8.32 4.55 -0.15
C ILE A 89 8.92 3.64 -1.21
N ARG A 90 8.49 3.82 -2.45
CA ARG A 90 9.05 3.10 -3.60
C ARG A 90 10.57 3.31 -3.69
N ASP A 91 11.06 4.52 -3.52
CA ASP A 91 12.46 4.82 -3.83
C ASP A 91 13.42 4.55 -2.66
N ASN A 92 12.95 4.62 -1.41
CA ASN A 92 13.82 4.56 -0.22
C ASN A 92 13.54 3.38 0.72
N THR A 93 12.69 2.44 0.33
CA THR A 93 12.37 1.27 1.15
C THR A 93 12.37 -0.03 0.33
N ASN A 94 12.37 -1.15 1.06
CA ASN A 94 12.23 -2.49 0.50
C ASN A 94 10.78 -2.85 0.10
N LYS A 95 9.86 -1.89 0.10
CA LYS A 95 8.44 -2.10 -0.28
C LYS A 95 8.25 -1.85 -1.76
N ALA A 96 7.55 -2.76 -2.42
CA ALA A 96 7.02 -2.50 -3.76
C ALA A 96 5.77 -1.61 -3.66
N VAL A 97 5.48 -0.87 -4.72
CA VAL A 97 4.27 -0.03 -4.78
C VAL A 97 3.42 -0.42 -5.98
N PHE A 98 2.11 -0.52 -5.77
CA PHE A 98 1.15 -0.86 -6.82
C PHE A 98 0.13 0.26 -7.01
N PHE A 99 0.05 0.77 -8.23
CA PHE A 99 -0.95 1.77 -8.59
C PHE A 99 -2.21 1.10 -9.12
N THR A 100 -3.27 1.10 -8.32
CA THR A 100 -4.48 0.33 -8.62
C THR A 100 -5.26 0.89 -9.81
N ARG A 101 -5.11 2.19 -10.13
CA ARG A 101 -5.89 2.93 -11.16
C ARG A 101 -7.41 2.85 -10.96
N THR A 102 -7.88 2.41 -9.80
CA THR A 102 -9.29 2.32 -9.42
C THR A 102 -9.41 2.46 -7.91
N ARG A 103 -10.52 3.04 -7.47
CA ARG A 103 -10.84 3.13 -6.05
C ARG A 103 -11.55 1.88 -5.56
N GLU A 104 -12.28 1.19 -6.42
CA GLU A 104 -13.06 0.01 -6.02
C GLU A 104 -12.14 -1.14 -5.61
N LEU A 105 -12.27 -1.61 -4.36
CA LEU A 105 -11.37 -2.60 -3.78
C LEU A 105 -11.41 -3.94 -4.52
N SER A 106 -12.61 -4.40 -4.90
CA SER A 106 -12.82 -5.62 -5.72
C SER A 106 -11.98 -5.59 -7.00
N VAL A 107 -12.06 -4.50 -7.75
CA VAL A 107 -11.33 -4.29 -9.01
C VAL A 107 -9.83 -4.13 -8.74
N ALA A 108 -9.45 -3.46 -7.65
CA ALA A 108 -8.06 -3.29 -7.27
C ALA A 108 -7.39 -4.65 -6.93
N LEU A 109 -8.09 -5.53 -6.22
CA LEU A 109 -7.63 -6.89 -5.91
C LEU A 109 -7.48 -7.72 -7.18
N GLN A 110 -8.46 -7.66 -8.09
CA GLN A 110 -8.37 -8.36 -9.38
C GLN A 110 -7.14 -7.92 -10.17
N ARG A 111 -6.91 -6.60 -10.28
CA ARG A 111 -5.72 -6.06 -10.97
C ARG A 111 -4.42 -6.52 -10.34
N LEU A 112 -4.40 -6.70 -9.01
CA LEU A 112 -3.20 -7.18 -8.33
C LEU A 112 -2.91 -8.64 -8.68
N VAL A 113 -3.93 -9.49 -8.71
CA VAL A 113 -3.82 -10.88 -9.19
C VAL A 113 -3.31 -10.93 -10.63
N GLU A 114 -3.87 -10.11 -11.52
CA GLU A 114 -3.44 -10.02 -12.92
C GLU A 114 -1.98 -9.56 -13.10
N ASN A 115 -1.43 -8.85 -12.11
CA ASN A 115 -0.05 -8.33 -12.12
C ASN A 115 0.87 -9.06 -11.13
N PHE A 116 0.45 -10.21 -10.59
CA PHE A 116 1.14 -10.89 -9.49
C PHE A 116 2.62 -11.18 -9.79
N ASP A 117 2.92 -11.75 -10.96
CA ASP A 117 4.31 -12.13 -11.30
C ASP A 117 5.24 -10.93 -11.41
N SER A 118 4.74 -9.82 -11.97
CA SER A 118 5.49 -8.56 -12.06
C SER A 118 5.79 -7.99 -10.68
N LEU A 119 4.78 -7.92 -9.81
CA LEU A 119 4.93 -7.44 -8.44
C LEU A 119 5.84 -8.36 -7.61
N TRP A 120 5.73 -9.67 -7.80
CA TRP A 120 6.59 -10.63 -7.14
C TRP A 120 8.06 -10.36 -7.48
N ALA A 121 8.37 -10.16 -8.77
CA ALA A 121 9.73 -9.86 -9.22
C ALA A 121 10.27 -8.56 -8.59
N GLU A 122 9.47 -7.50 -8.55
CA GLU A 122 9.84 -6.21 -7.92
C GLU A 122 10.12 -6.39 -6.42
N VAL A 123 9.28 -7.14 -5.70
CA VAL A 123 9.49 -7.43 -4.27
C VAL A 123 10.79 -8.22 -4.06
N GLN A 124 11.11 -9.19 -4.92
CA GLN A 124 12.37 -9.94 -4.80
C GLN A 124 13.59 -9.07 -5.08
N GLU A 125 13.51 -8.15 -6.04
CA GLU A 125 14.58 -7.20 -6.34
C GLU A 125 14.84 -6.29 -5.13
N LYS A 126 13.77 -5.72 -4.56
CA LYS A 126 13.86 -4.82 -3.40
C LYS A 126 14.35 -5.47 -2.11
N LYS A 127 14.18 -6.78 -1.96
CA LYS A 127 14.70 -7.54 -0.79
C LYS A 127 16.20 -7.82 -0.88
N ARG A 128 16.82 -7.65 -2.06
CA ARG A 128 18.26 -7.85 -2.28
C ARG A 128 19.08 -6.58 -2.05
N THR A 129 18.42 -5.42 -1.97
CA THR A 129 19.02 -4.09 -1.77
C THR A 129 19.01 -3.71 -0.31
#